data_AF-A0A3D1EPF6-F1
#
_entry.id   AF-A0A3D1EPF6-F1
#
_cell.length_a   1.000
_cell.length_b   1.000
_cell.length_c   1.000
_cell.angle_alpha   90.00
_cell.angle_beta   90.00
_cell.angle_gamma   90.00
#
_symmetry.space_group_name_H-M   'P 1'
#
loop_
_entity.id
_entity.type
_entity.pdbx_description
1 polymer ?
#
loop_
_entity_poly.entity_id
_entity_poly.type
_entity_poly.pdbx_seq_one_letter_code
_entity_poly.pdbx_strand_id
1 'polypeptide(L)'
;AASTATESLDRLHTTAESHHRVIVCELMGRNAGWLTLESGVASGADVILLPELPFQPEVVCDFVQSRRAGGRGFSIVACAEGARIAGQDAVVARRVQGSPDPIRLGGIGALVADLVERETGIETRTTVLGHVQRGGAPVAADRVLATQFGHAAVEFLLQGAENQVVVLRNGTIE
;
A
#
# COMPACT_ATOMS: atom_id res chain seq x y z
N ALA A 1 6.43 2.85 8.37
CA ALA A 1 5.58 2.09 7.42
C ALA A 1 5.93 2.41 5.96
N ALA A 2 5.73 3.65 5.49
CA ALA A 2 6.02 4.04 4.09
C ALA A 2 7.46 3.70 3.68
N SER A 3 8.45 4.08 4.49
CA SER A 3 9.86 3.75 4.25
C SER A 3 10.11 2.25 4.04
N THR A 4 9.55 1.39 4.90
CA THR A 4 9.66 -0.09 4.76
C THR A 4 8.95 -0.63 3.52
N ALA A 5 7.78 -0.08 3.19
CA ALA A 5 7.02 -0.45 2.01
C ALA A 5 7.76 -0.07 0.72
N THR A 6 8.31 1.16 0.66
CA THR A 6 9.16 1.64 -0.43
C THR A 6 10.38 0.75 -0.61
N GLU A 7 11.14 0.49 0.46
CA GLU A 7 12.32 -0.38 0.38
C GLU A 7 11.97 -1.80 -0.11
N SER A 8 10.82 -2.33 0.32
CA SER A 8 10.35 -3.64 -0.13
C SER A 8 10.02 -3.62 -1.62
N LEU A 9 9.34 -2.58 -2.12
CA LEU A 9 9.04 -2.40 -3.54
C LEU A 9 10.34 -2.25 -4.36
N ASP A 10 11.31 -1.46 -3.91
CA ASP A 10 12.62 -1.30 -4.55
C ASP A 10 13.34 -2.64 -4.70
N ARG A 11 13.31 -3.47 -3.65
CA ARG A 11 13.88 -4.83 -3.71
C ARG A 11 13.16 -5.69 -4.75
N LEU A 12 11.83 -5.57 -4.87
CA LEU A 12 11.06 -6.30 -5.87
C LEU A 12 11.39 -5.86 -7.30
N HIS A 13 11.65 -4.56 -7.55
CA HIS A 13 12.05 -4.05 -8.87
C HIS A 13 13.22 -4.84 -9.47
N THR A 14 14.29 -5.04 -8.69
CA THR A 14 15.48 -5.76 -9.16
C THR A 14 15.17 -7.21 -9.60
N THR A 15 14.26 -7.87 -8.89
CA THR A 15 13.85 -9.25 -9.18
C THR A 15 12.90 -9.33 -10.37
N ALA A 16 12.00 -8.35 -10.52
CA ALA A 16 11.07 -8.27 -11.64
C ALA A 16 11.81 -8.02 -12.95
N GLU A 17 12.76 -7.08 -12.94
CA GLU A 17 13.57 -6.72 -14.10
C GLU A 17 14.41 -7.89 -14.61
N SER A 18 15.11 -8.59 -13.70
CA SER A 18 15.99 -9.71 -14.04
C SER A 18 15.27 -10.90 -14.69
N HIS A 19 13.96 -11.04 -14.47
CA HIS A 19 13.17 -12.16 -14.97
C HIS A 19 12.09 -11.77 -15.99
N HIS A 20 11.95 -10.50 -16.34
CA HIS A 20 10.89 -9.99 -17.22
C HIS A 20 9.48 -10.39 -16.74
N ARG A 21 9.17 -10.09 -15.47
CA ARG A 21 7.91 -10.48 -14.82
C ARG A 21 7.12 -9.29 -14.33
N VAL A 22 5.82 -9.51 -14.13
CA VAL A 22 5.02 -8.61 -13.32
C VAL A 22 5.10 -9.05 -11.86
N ILE A 23 5.29 -8.11 -10.94
CA ILE A 23 5.17 -8.38 -9.51
C ILE A 23 4.07 -7.50 -8.93
N VAL A 24 3.07 -8.15 -8.34
CA VAL A 24 2.03 -7.53 -7.55
C VAL A 24 2.44 -7.56 -6.08
N CYS A 25 2.60 -6.39 -5.47
CA CYS A 25 2.94 -6.23 -4.07
C CYS A 25 1.70 -5.80 -3.29
N GLU A 26 1.16 -6.67 -2.44
CA GLU A 26 0.05 -6.36 -1.55
C GLU A 26 0.55 -5.64 -0.28
N LEU A 27 0.09 -4.42 -0.11
CA LEU A 27 0.45 -3.48 0.96
C LEU A 27 -0.72 -3.28 1.93
N MET A 28 -0.41 -2.77 3.13
CA MET A 28 -1.45 -2.35 4.05
C MET A 28 -2.22 -1.15 3.51
N GLY A 29 -3.52 -1.06 3.82
CA GLY A 29 -4.35 0.02 3.30
C GLY A 29 -5.80 -0.42 3.16
N ARG A 30 -6.43 -0.78 4.28
CA ARG A 30 -7.81 -1.32 4.28
C ARG A 30 -8.85 -0.32 3.76
N ASN A 31 -8.85 0.89 4.33
CA ASN A 31 -9.87 1.91 4.06
C ASN A 31 -9.26 3.18 3.45
N ALA A 32 -7.94 3.31 3.50
CA ALA A 32 -7.22 4.46 2.98
C ALA A 32 -5.94 3.99 2.29
N GLY A 33 -5.66 4.58 1.13
CA GLY A 33 -4.57 4.23 0.24
C GLY A 33 -3.27 5.00 0.47
N TRP A 34 -3.18 5.88 1.48
CA TRP A 34 -2.03 6.76 1.72
C TRP A 34 -0.69 6.02 1.68
N LEU A 35 -0.58 4.91 2.42
CA LEU A 35 0.63 4.12 2.46
C LEU A 35 1.02 3.60 1.08
N THR A 36 0.08 2.96 0.38
CA THR A 36 0.29 2.38 -0.95
C THR A 36 0.62 3.45 -1.99
N LEU A 37 -0.06 4.60 -1.94
CA LEU A 37 0.18 5.73 -2.81
C LEU A 37 1.59 6.31 -2.58
N GLU A 38 1.92 6.67 -1.35
CA GLU A 38 3.24 7.23 -1.03
C GLU A 38 4.35 6.25 -1.36
N SER A 39 4.22 4.99 -0.95
CA SER A 39 5.27 3.99 -1.18
C SER A 39 5.42 3.66 -2.65
N GLY A 40 4.31 3.54 -3.39
CA GLY A 40 4.31 3.24 -4.82
C GLY A 40 4.89 4.38 -5.64
N VAL A 41 4.58 5.63 -5.31
CA VAL A 41 5.21 6.79 -5.97
C VAL A 41 6.70 6.85 -5.65
N ALA A 42 7.08 6.67 -4.38
CA ALA A 42 8.47 6.74 -3.96
C ALA A 42 9.34 5.63 -4.56
N SER A 43 8.80 4.43 -4.76
CA SER A 43 9.53 3.30 -5.36
C SER A 43 9.48 3.30 -6.90
N GLY A 44 8.64 4.13 -7.51
CA GLY A 44 8.42 4.09 -8.96
C GLY A 44 7.61 2.88 -9.43
N ALA A 45 6.64 2.42 -8.64
CA ALA A 45 5.68 1.40 -9.06
C ALA A 45 4.95 1.85 -10.33
N ASP A 46 4.79 0.95 -11.30
CA ASP A 46 4.19 1.28 -12.59
C ASP A 46 2.66 1.38 -12.51
N VAL A 47 2.03 0.64 -11.59
CA VAL A 47 0.59 0.70 -11.29
C VAL A 47 0.40 0.79 -9.77
N ILE A 48 -0.53 1.64 -9.33
CA ILE A 48 -0.90 1.79 -7.92
C ILE A 48 -2.41 1.62 -7.78
N LEU A 49 -2.85 0.61 -7.02
CA LEU A 49 -4.26 0.29 -6.79
C LEU A 49 -4.67 0.68 -5.36
N LEU A 50 -5.69 1.53 -5.24
CA LEU A 50 -6.09 2.15 -3.97
C LEU A 50 -7.54 1.79 -3.60
N PRO A 51 -7.90 1.76 -2.30
CA PRO A 51 -9.28 1.57 -1.86
C PRO A 51 -10.21 2.69 -2.34
N GLU A 52 -9.72 3.91 -2.47
CA GLU A 52 -10.52 5.07 -2.89
C GLU A 52 -10.90 5.02 -4.38
N LEU A 53 -10.12 4.29 -5.19
CA LEU A 53 -10.24 4.24 -6.64
C LEU A 53 -10.42 2.77 -7.10
N PRO A 54 -11.67 2.28 -7.18
CA PRO A 54 -11.93 0.95 -7.74
C PRO A 54 -11.39 0.83 -9.15
N PHE A 55 -10.65 -0.25 -9.43
CA PHE A 55 -9.95 -0.42 -10.70
C PHE A 55 -10.74 -1.33 -11.66
N GLN A 56 -10.43 -1.18 -12.95
CA GLN A 56 -10.89 -2.09 -14.01
C GLN A 56 -9.70 -2.99 -14.39
N PRO A 57 -9.83 -4.32 -14.32
CA PRO A 57 -8.73 -5.25 -14.65
C PRO A 57 -8.14 -5.02 -16.03
N GLU A 58 -8.97 -4.66 -17.00
CA GLU A 58 -8.60 -4.44 -18.41
C GLU A 58 -7.59 -3.29 -18.51
N VAL A 59 -7.82 -2.19 -17.79
CA VAL A 59 -6.92 -1.03 -17.77
C VAL A 59 -5.53 -1.40 -17.23
N VAL A 60 -5.48 -2.25 -16.21
CA VAL A 60 -4.20 -2.72 -15.65
C VAL A 60 -3.48 -3.63 -16.66
N CYS A 61 -4.21 -4.56 -17.27
CA CYS A 61 -3.65 -5.49 -18.25
C CYS A 61 -3.13 -4.76 -19.50
N ASP A 62 -3.91 -3.83 -20.05
CA ASP A 62 -3.55 -3.02 -21.21
C ASP A 62 -2.29 -2.21 -20.94
N PHE A 63 -2.19 -1.60 -19.76
CA PHE A 63 -1.01 -0.84 -19.36
C PHE A 63 0.23 -1.74 -19.29
N VAL A 64 0.13 -2.90 -18.63
CA VAL A 64 1.23 -3.88 -18.55
C VAL A 64 1.65 -4.39 -19.93
N GLN A 65 0.70 -4.68 -20.83
CA GLN A 65 1.01 -5.08 -22.20
C GLN A 65 1.71 -3.96 -22.99
N SER A 66 1.24 -2.72 -22.85
CA SER A 66 1.84 -1.56 -23.52
C SER A 66 3.30 -1.34 -23.09
N ARG A 67 3.58 -1.57 -21.80
CA ARG A 67 4.92 -1.53 -21.21
C ARG A 67 5.84 -2.57 -21.85
N ARG A 68 5.38 -3.82 -21.96
CA ARG A 68 6.11 -4.91 -22.60
C ARG A 68 6.36 -4.64 -24.08
N ALA A 69 5.34 -4.17 -24.82
CA ALA A 69 5.47 -3.79 -26.23
C ALA A 69 6.48 -2.66 -26.44
N GLY A 70 6.59 -1.73 -25.48
CA GLY A 70 7.60 -0.67 -25.46
C GLY A 70 9.00 -1.10 -25.01
N GLY A 71 9.28 -2.41 -24.92
CA GLY A 71 10.59 -2.96 -24.55
C GLY A 71 10.88 -3.05 -23.05
N ARG A 72 9.92 -2.68 -22.19
CA ARG A 72 10.05 -2.82 -20.73
C ARG A 72 9.40 -4.13 -20.29
N GLY A 73 10.20 -5.18 -20.20
CA GLY A 73 9.75 -6.54 -19.95
C GLY A 73 9.21 -6.83 -18.54
N PHE A 74 9.14 -5.86 -17.64
CA PHE A 74 8.67 -6.05 -16.27
C PHE A 74 7.75 -4.91 -15.83
N SER A 75 6.94 -5.16 -14.79
CA SER A 75 6.14 -4.12 -14.15
C SER A 75 5.94 -4.40 -12.66
N ILE A 76 5.90 -3.35 -11.85
CA ILE A 76 5.55 -3.42 -10.43
C ILE A 76 4.15 -2.84 -10.22
N VAL A 77 3.28 -3.63 -9.59
CA VAL A 77 1.93 -3.24 -9.21
C VAL A 77 1.86 -3.15 -7.68
N ALA A 78 1.78 -1.93 -7.14
CA ALA A 78 1.54 -1.71 -5.72
C ALA A 78 0.03 -1.74 -5.44
N CYS A 79 -0.43 -2.68 -4.62
CA CYS A 79 -1.85 -2.91 -4.38
C CYS A 79 -2.18 -2.80 -2.89
N ALA A 80 -3.04 -1.87 -2.50
CA ALA A 80 -3.57 -1.84 -1.14
C ALA A 80 -4.45 -3.07 -0.87
N GLU A 81 -4.41 -3.64 0.34
CA GLU A 81 -5.28 -4.76 0.75
C GLU A 81 -6.78 -4.46 0.60
N GLY A 82 -7.15 -3.17 0.65
CA GLY A 82 -8.52 -2.67 0.46
C GLY A 82 -8.87 -2.28 -0.97
N ALA A 83 -7.95 -2.42 -1.93
CA ALA A 83 -8.27 -2.20 -3.34
C ALA A 83 -9.35 -3.19 -3.80
N ARG A 84 -10.20 -2.73 -4.73
CA ARG A 84 -11.32 -3.53 -5.24
C ARG A 84 -11.54 -3.29 -6.72
N ILE A 85 -12.08 -4.31 -7.38
CA ILE A 85 -12.56 -4.18 -8.76
C ILE A 85 -13.82 -3.30 -8.75
N ALA A 86 -13.96 -2.46 -9.77
CA ALA A 86 -15.15 -1.64 -9.96
C ALA A 86 -16.42 -2.50 -9.97
N GLY A 87 -17.39 -2.13 -9.13
CA GLY A 87 -18.64 -2.89 -8.97
C GLY A 87 -18.56 -4.14 -8.11
N GLN A 88 -17.41 -4.43 -7.48
CA GLN A 88 -17.24 -5.54 -6.55
C GLN A 88 -16.88 -5.05 -5.16
N ASP A 89 -17.13 -5.88 -4.14
CA ASP A 89 -16.68 -5.65 -2.78
C ASP A 89 -15.18 -5.95 -2.62
N ALA A 90 -14.59 -5.46 -1.53
CA ALA A 90 -13.21 -5.78 -1.18
C ALA A 90 -13.03 -7.28 -0.91
N VAL A 91 -11.86 -7.82 -1.26
CA VAL A 91 -11.55 -9.24 -1.10
C VAL A 91 -11.39 -9.58 0.38
N VAL A 92 -12.23 -10.49 0.88
CA VAL A 92 -12.21 -10.95 2.26
C VAL A 92 -11.43 -12.26 2.37
N ALA A 93 -10.27 -12.21 3.02
CA ALA A 93 -9.44 -13.38 3.28
C ALA A 93 -10.06 -14.33 4.31
N ARG A 94 -10.62 -13.79 5.42
CA ARG A 94 -11.28 -14.59 6.46
C ARG A 94 -12.21 -13.78 7.35
N ARG A 95 -13.16 -14.46 7.97
CA ARG A 95 -14.02 -13.91 9.03
C ARG A 95 -13.64 -14.49 10.38
N VAL A 96 -13.46 -13.64 11.40
CA VAL A 96 -13.06 -14.02 12.76
C VAL A 96 -14.21 -13.71 13.72
N GLN A 97 -14.90 -14.75 14.17
CA GLN A 97 -15.99 -14.62 15.13
C GLN A 97 -15.45 -14.16 16.50
N GLY A 98 -16.13 -13.20 17.13
CA GLY A 98 -15.73 -12.65 18.44
C GLY A 98 -14.65 -11.58 18.40
N SER A 99 -14.17 -11.17 17.22
CA SER A 99 -13.27 -10.02 17.08
C SER A 99 -14.05 -8.69 16.96
N PRO A 100 -13.56 -7.58 17.55
CA PRO A 100 -14.13 -6.24 17.30
C PRO A 100 -14.09 -5.83 15.82
N ASP A 101 -13.15 -6.41 15.06
CA ASP A 101 -13.06 -6.29 13.60
C ASP A 101 -13.13 -7.70 12.98
N PRO A 102 -14.34 -8.19 12.67
CA PRO A 102 -14.57 -9.57 12.29
C PRO A 102 -14.14 -9.87 10.85
N ILE A 103 -13.93 -8.86 10.02
CA ILE A 103 -13.55 -9.04 8.61
C ILE A 103 -12.04 -8.82 8.48
N ARG A 104 -11.33 -9.77 7.87
CA ARG A 104 -9.92 -9.61 7.49
C ARG A 104 -9.85 -9.56 5.97
N LEU A 105 -9.41 -8.42 5.44
CA LEU A 105 -9.11 -8.29 4.03
C LEU A 105 -7.79 -9.00 3.71
N GLY A 106 -7.58 -9.28 2.43
CA GLY A 106 -6.34 -9.84 1.89
C GLY A 106 -6.60 -10.77 0.72
N GLY A 107 -5.56 -11.00 -0.08
CA GLY A 107 -5.65 -11.83 -1.28
C GLY A 107 -6.03 -11.07 -2.55
N ILE A 108 -6.21 -9.76 -2.47
CA ILE A 108 -6.38 -8.91 -3.65
C ILE A 108 -5.14 -8.94 -4.54
N GLY A 109 -3.94 -9.01 -3.97
CA GLY A 109 -2.70 -9.13 -4.72
C GLY A 109 -2.66 -10.40 -5.57
N ALA A 110 -3.07 -11.53 -4.98
CA ALA A 110 -3.16 -12.81 -5.68
C ALA A 110 -4.20 -12.76 -6.81
N LEU A 111 -5.37 -12.19 -6.52
CA LEU A 111 -6.42 -12.00 -7.52
C LEU A 111 -5.93 -11.15 -8.70
N VAL A 112 -5.25 -10.03 -8.43
CA VAL A 112 -4.69 -9.15 -9.47
C VAL A 112 -3.61 -9.88 -10.27
N ALA A 113 -2.74 -10.65 -9.61
CA ALA A 113 -1.70 -11.42 -10.31
C ALA A 113 -2.30 -12.46 -11.26
N ASP A 114 -3.28 -13.23 -10.79
CA ASP A 114 -3.97 -14.24 -11.60
C ASP A 114 -4.69 -13.61 -12.80
N LEU A 115 -5.32 -12.44 -12.61
CA LEU A 115 -5.94 -11.69 -13.69
C LEU A 115 -4.90 -11.25 -14.72
N VAL A 116 -3.82 -10.60 -14.30
CA VAL A 116 -2.79 -10.11 -15.21
C VAL A 116 -2.12 -11.26 -15.97
N GLU A 117 -1.76 -12.35 -15.30
CA GLU A 117 -1.11 -13.49 -15.97
C GLU A 117 -2.03 -14.14 -16.99
N ARG A 118 -3.31 -14.35 -16.66
CA ARG A 118 -4.28 -14.95 -17.57
C ARG A 118 -4.54 -14.10 -18.80
N GLU A 119 -4.74 -12.79 -18.64
CA GLU A 119 -5.10 -11.90 -19.74
C GLU A 119 -3.90 -11.47 -20.59
N THR A 120 -2.69 -11.41 -20.01
CA THR A 120 -1.48 -10.92 -20.71
C THR A 120 -0.49 -12.02 -21.11
N GLY A 121 -0.58 -13.19 -20.50
CA GLY A 121 0.41 -14.27 -20.66
C GLY A 121 1.80 -13.94 -20.12
N ILE A 122 1.94 -12.88 -19.32
CA ILE A 122 3.20 -12.52 -18.64
C ILE A 122 3.21 -13.20 -17.28
N GLU A 123 4.29 -13.95 -16.98
CA GLU A 123 4.45 -14.57 -15.65
C GLU A 123 4.33 -13.49 -14.58
N THR A 124 3.36 -13.66 -13.69
CA THR A 124 3.02 -12.68 -12.66
C THR A 124 3.12 -13.31 -11.28
N ARG A 125 3.79 -12.62 -10.35
CA ARG A 125 3.97 -13.10 -8.99
C ARG A 125 3.36 -12.14 -7.99
N THR A 126 2.89 -12.68 -6.87
CA THR A 126 2.40 -11.87 -5.75
C THR A 126 3.36 -11.94 -4.57
N THR A 127 3.57 -10.80 -3.91
CA THR A 127 4.19 -10.72 -2.58
C THR A 127 3.25 -9.97 -1.64
N VAL A 128 2.92 -10.56 -0.50
CA VAL A 128 2.13 -9.90 0.55
C VAL A 128 3.08 -9.44 1.65
N LEU A 129 3.25 -8.12 1.81
CA LEU A 129 4.19 -7.60 2.83
C LEU A 129 3.66 -7.79 4.26
N GLY A 130 2.34 -7.67 4.44
CA GLY A 130 1.68 -7.86 5.73
C GLY A 130 2.33 -7.06 6.86
N HIS A 131 2.66 -7.75 7.96
CA HIS A 131 3.09 -7.15 9.22
C HIS A 131 4.48 -6.48 9.18
N VAL A 132 5.32 -6.78 8.18
CA VAL A 132 6.66 -6.17 8.06
C VAL A 132 6.57 -4.65 8.00
N GLN A 133 5.52 -4.12 7.38
CA GLN A 133 5.26 -2.67 7.24
C GLN A 133 5.00 -1.95 8.57
N ARG A 134 4.64 -2.69 9.63
CA ARG A 134 4.39 -2.15 10.99
C ARG A 134 5.59 -2.33 11.92
N GLY A 135 6.64 -3.02 11.47
CA GLY A 135 7.87 -3.22 12.22
C GLY A 135 8.99 -2.30 11.77
N GLY A 136 10.18 -2.53 12.33
CA GLY A 136 11.38 -1.76 12.02
C GLY A 136 11.54 -0.50 12.88
N ALA A 137 12.67 0.18 12.70
CA ALA A 137 12.97 1.42 13.42
C ALA A 137 12.23 2.61 12.78
N PRO A 138 11.66 3.54 13.56
CA PRO A 138 11.05 4.75 13.01
C PRO A 138 12.13 5.61 12.34
N VAL A 139 11.76 6.24 11.22
CA VAL A 139 12.63 7.20 10.52
C VAL A 139 12.82 8.47 11.34
N ALA A 140 13.85 9.26 11.02
CA ALA A 140 14.17 10.47 11.79
C ALA A 140 12.98 11.45 11.87
N ALA A 141 12.26 11.65 10.77
CA ALA A 141 11.09 12.52 10.72
C ALA A 141 9.99 12.07 11.69
N ASP A 142 9.65 10.77 11.71
CA ASP A 142 8.65 10.22 12.64
C ASP A 142 9.06 10.43 14.10
N ARG A 143 10.35 10.27 14.43
CA ARG A 143 10.86 10.48 15.80
C ARG A 143 10.76 11.93 16.24
N VAL A 144 11.12 12.86 15.35
CA VAL A 144 11.03 14.30 15.61
C VAL A 144 9.57 14.69 15.79
N LEU A 145 8.69 14.28 14.87
CA LEU A 145 7.26 14.57 14.95
C LEU A 145 6.61 14.01 16.22
N ALA A 146 6.92 12.75 16.58
CA ALA A 146 6.43 12.13 17.80
C ALA A 146 6.88 12.89 19.06
N THR A 147 8.13 13.38 19.07
CA THR A 147 8.65 14.20 20.18
C THR A 147 7.91 15.54 20.27
N GLN A 148 7.67 16.19 19.13
CA GLN A 148 6.92 17.44 19.08
C GLN A 148 5.47 17.27 19.53
N PHE A 149 4.80 16.19 19.11
CA PHE A 149 3.45 15.84 19.58
C PHE A 149 3.41 15.59 21.08
N GLY A 150 4.40 14.86 21.63
CA GLY A 150 4.50 14.62 23.07
C GLY A 150 4.68 15.92 23.86
N HIS A 151 5.53 16.83 23.38
CA HIS A 151 5.70 18.14 23.99
C HIS A 151 4.41 18.97 23.94
N ALA A 152 3.80 19.12 22.76
CA ALA A 152 2.58 19.90 22.60
C ALA A 152 1.41 19.37 23.42
N ALA A 153 1.26 18.03 23.52
CA ALA A 153 0.22 17.42 24.34
C ALA A 153 0.36 17.81 25.82
N VAL A 154 1.58 17.84 26.36
CA VAL A 154 1.82 18.26 27.75
C VAL A 154 1.54 19.74 27.94
N GLU A 155 1.97 20.59 27.00
CA GLU A 155 1.69 22.04 27.05
C GLU A 155 0.18 22.32 27.04
N PHE A 156 -0.58 21.65 26.17
CA PHE A 156 -2.03 21.82 26.10
C PHE A 156 -2.74 21.31 27.37
N LEU A 157 -2.29 20.20 27.94
CA LEU A 157 -2.80 19.71 29.23
C LEU A 157 -2.55 20.72 30.36
N LEU A 158 -1.38 21.36 30.42
CA LEU A 158 -1.07 22.39 31.41
C LEU A 158 -1.95 23.64 31.24
N GLN A 159 -2.43 23.89 30.02
CA GLN A 159 -3.37 24.97 29.70
C GLN A 159 -4.84 24.57 29.95
N GLY A 160 -5.09 23.36 30.45
CA GLY A 160 -6.42 22.85 30.78
C GLY A 160 -7.19 22.23 29.61
N ALA A 161 -6.53 21.99 28.48
CA ALA A 161 -7.13 21.28 27.35
C ALA A 161 -7.16 19.77 27.64
N GLU A 162 -8.36 19.21 27.78
CA GLU A 162 -8.58 17.78 28.05
C GLU A 162 -9.44 17.15 26.94
N ASN A 163 -9.35 15.81 26.79
CA ASN A 163 -10.13 15.03 25.82
C ASN A 163 -9.96 15.49 24.35
N GLN A 164 -8.75 15.92 24.00
CA GLN A 164 -8.37 16.36 22.65
C GLN A 164 -7.23 15.48 22.09
N VAL A 165 -7.01 15.57 20.77
CA VAL A 165 -5.91 14.91 20.07
C VAL A 165 -5.04 15.97 19.42
N VAL A 166 -3.73 15.87 19.62
CA VAL A 166 -2.75 16.73 18.95
C VAL A 166 -2.60 16.29 17.50
N VAL A 167 -2.65 17.24 16.58
CA VAL A 167 -2.51 16.97 15.14
C VAL A 167 -1.47 17.90 14.52
N LEU A 168 -0.90 17.47 13.38
CA LEU A 168 -0.16 18.34 12.48
C LEU A 168 -1.08 18.74 11.33
N ARG A 169 -1.41 20.02 11.22
CA ARG A 169 -2.23 20.56 10.14
C ARG A 169 -1.52 21.72 9.47
N ASN A 170 -1.32 21.65 8.15
CA ASN A 170 -0.66 22.69 7.37
C ASN A 170 0.70 23.14 7.93
N GLY A 171 1.46 22.21 8.52
CA GLY A 171 2.77 22.51 9.13
C GLY A 171 2.70 23.09 10.54
N THR A 172 1.52 23.20 11.13
CA THR A 172 1.30 23.68 12.50
C THR A 172 0.82 22.54 13.39
N ILE A 173 1.38 22.46 14.60
CA ILE A 173 0.91 21.55 15.65
C ILE A 173 -0.15 22.28 16.46
N GLU A 174 -1.36 21.72 16.47
CA GLU A 174 -2.55 22.25 17.16
C GLU A 174 -3.33 21.15 17.87
#